data_AF-A0A9N9P086-F1
#
_entry.id   AF-A0A9N9P086-F1
#
_cell.length_a   1.000
_cell.length_b   1.000
_cell.length_c   1.000
_cell.angle_alpha   90.00
_cell.angle_beta   90.00
_cell.angle_gamma   90.00
#
_symmetry.space_group_name_H-M   'P 1'
#
loop_
_entity.id
_entity.type
_entity.pdbx_description
1 polymer ?
#
loop_
_entity_poly.entity_id
_entity_poly.type
_entity_poly.pdbx_seq_one_letter_code
_entity_poly.pdbx_strand_id
1 'polypeptide(L)'
;FPPFLLQSAHIIITRLIPHQNQQYNKYYHKRELPSWRKDFKKEWMLLKDKKINNHYTVDIEKWICGCLGFLTHRFFLCKHLIQASQFIINKFFFEHIQRQEIYPFIFLPLQSASVQQAQSSTERSMHSNT
;
A
#
# COMPACT_ATOMS: atom_id res chain seq x y z
N PHE A 1 36.43 8.08 4.00
CA PHE A 1 35.07 7.68 4.45
C PHE A 1 34.78 8.35 5.78
N PRO A 2 33.61 9.01 5.96
CA PRO A 2 33.27 9.69 7.21
C PRO A 2 33.18 8.69 8.37
N PRO A 3 33.86 8.92 9.52
CA PRO A 3 33.89 7.99 10.67
C PRO A 3 32.49 7.67 11.22
N PHE A 4 31.56 8.61 11.10
CA PHE A 4 30.17 8.47 11.56
C PHE A 4 29.38 7.38 10.80
N LEU A 5 29.64 7.20 9.50
CA LEU A 5 28.96 6.19 8.70
C LEU A 5 29.42 4.77 9.07
N LEU A 6 30.70 4.61 9.43
CA LEU A 6 31.24 3.33 9.89
C LEU A 6 30.70 2.97 11.28
N GLN A 7 30.60 3.95 12.18
CA GLN A 7 30.05 3.72 13.52
C GLN A 7 28.56 3.35 13.49
N SER A 8 27.77 4.06 12.68
CA SER A 8 26.35 3.74 12.51
C SER A 8 26.15 2.38 11.84
N ALA A 9 26.90 2.06 10.78
CA ALA A 9 26.88 0.75 10.15
C ALA A 9 27.26 -0.36 11.14
N HIS A 10 28.29 -0.15 11.95
CA HIS A 10 28.70 -1.09 12.98
C HIS A 10 27.59 -1.35 14.01
N ILE A 11 26.93 -0.31 14.51
CA ILE A 11 25.80 -0.46 15.45
C ILE A 11 24.63 -1.21 14.79
N ILE A 12 24.31 -0.90 13.54
CA ILE A 12 23.23 -1.57 12.80
C ILE A 12 23.54 -3.07 12.68
N ILE A 13 24.74 -3.42 12.22
CA ILE A 13 25.14 -4.80 11.97
C ILE A 13 25.27 -5.61 13.26
N THR A 14 25.87 -5.03 14.30
CA THR A 14 26.19 -5.78 15.54
C THR A 14 25.06 -5.81 16.56
N ARG A 15 24.17 -4.81 16.57
CA ARG A 15 23.10 -4.69 17.57
C ARG A 15 21.71 -4.74 16.97
N LEU A 16 21.44 -3.88 15.98
CA LEU A 16 20.07 -3.71 15.47
C LEU A 16 19.59 -4.94 14.70
N ILE A 17 20.36 -5.42 13.72
CA ILE A 17 20.00 -6.57 12.88
C ILE A 17 19.82 -7.83 13.71
N PRO A 18 20.74 -8.22 14.63
CA PRO A 18 20.56 -9.41 15.45
C PRO A 18 19.32 -9.32 16.35
N HIS A 19 19.08 -8.17 16.96
CA HIS A 19 17.88 -7.95 17.78
C HIS A 19 16.60 -8.07 16.94
N GLN A 20 16.57 -7.46 15.74
CA GLN A 20 15.43 -7.57 14.83
C GLN A 20 15.22 -9.01 14.36
N ASN A 21 16.28 -9.73 14.00
CA ASN A 21 16.22 -11.15 13.63
C ASN A 21 15.68 -12.01 14.78
N GLN A 22 16.08 -11.73 16.03
CA GLN A 22 15.55 -12.44 17.19
C GLN A 22 14.04 -12.20 17.34
N GLN A 23 13.57 -10.96 17.18
CA GLN A 23 12.14 -10.63 17.23
C GLN A 23 11.38 -11.27 16.07
N TYR A 24 11.92 -11.22 14.86
CA TYR A 24 11.36 -11.89 13.69
C TYR A 24 11.20 -13.40 13.94
N ASN A 25 12.24 -14.07 14.47
CA ASN A 25 12.18 -15.50 14.77
C ASN A 25 11.08 -15.83 15.81
N LYS A 26 10.85 -14.97 16.80
CA LYS A 26 9.73 -15.15 17.74
C LYS A 26 8.37 -15.12 17.03
N TYR A 27 8.20 -14.20 16.07
CA TYR A 27 6.97 -14.11 15.28
C TYR A 27 6.83 -15.28 14.31
N TYR A 28 7.92 -15.68 13.65
CA TYR A 28 7.97 -16.81 12.72
C TYR A 28 7.57 -18.12 13.41
N HIS A 29 8.13 -18.37 14.60
CA HIS A 29 7.78 -19.53 15.42
C HIS A 29 6.47 -19.37 16.22
N LYS A 30 5.69 -18.30 15.98
CA LYS A 30 4.42 -18.01 16.67
C LYS A 30 4.52 -17.99 18.21
N ARG A 31 5.72 -17.76 18.75
CA ARG A 31 5.94 -17.63 20.21
C ARG A 31 5.42 -16.30 20.74
N GLU A 32 5.44 -15.29 19.89
CA GLU A 32 4.93 -13.96 20.16
C GLU A 32 4.10 -13.47 18.96
N LEU A 33 3.09 -12.65 19.21
CA LEU A 33 2.32 -11.99 18.15
C LEU A 33 2.84 -10.55 17.97
N PRO A 34 2.92 -10.04 16.72
CA PRO A 34 3.28 -8.66 16.50
C PRO A 34 2.37 -7.70 17.25
N SER A 35 2.96 -6.75 17.97
CA SER A 35 2.24 -5.78 18.83
C SER A 35 1.14 -5.03 18.07
N TRP A 36 1.40 -4.69 16.80
CA TRP A 36 0.47 -3.96 15.95
C TRP A 36 -0.88 -4.66 15.75
N ARG A 37 -0.98 -5.98 15.91
CA ARG A 37 -2.26 -6.70 15.74
C ARG A 37 -3.30 -6.24 16.75
N LYS A 38 -2.88 -5.91 17.98
CA LYS A 38 -3.77 -5.40 19.03
C LYS A 38 -4.31 -4.02 18.65
N ASP A 39 -3.44 -3.12 18.22
CA ASP A 39 -3.81 -1.77 17.81
C ASP A 39 -4.71 -1.79 16.57
N PHE A 40 -4.35 -2.60 15.57
CA PHE A 40 -5.16 -2.78 14.36
C PHE A 40 -6.57 -3.26 14.70
N LYS A 41 -6.69 -4.31 15.53
CA LYS A 41 -7.99 -4.83 15.96
C LYS A 41 -8.81 -3.76 16.66
N LYS A 42 -8.18 -2.99 17.55
CA LYS A 42 -8.84 -1.89 18.26
C LYS A 42 -9.40 -0.85 17.28
N GLU A 43 -8.57 -0.33 16.38
CA GLU A 43 -9.00 0.66 15.38
C GLU A 43 -10.09 0.12 14.45
N TRP A 44 -9.99 -1.14 14.05
CA TRP A 44 -11.02 -1.77 13.24
C TRP A 44 -12.38 -1.77 13.94
N MET A 45 -12.43 -2.19 15.21
CA MET A 45 -13.67 -2.22 15.98
C MET A 45 -14.23 -0.79 16.15
N LEU A 46 -13.37 0.21 16.39
CA LEU A 46 -13.79 1.61 16.48
C LEU A 46 -14.39 2.14 15.17
N LEU A 47 -13.90 1.69 14.02
CA LEU A 47 -14.37 2.15 12.70
C LEU A 47 -15.60 1.37 12.21
N LYS A 48 -15.72 0.09 12.61
CA LYS A 48 -16.82 -0.80 12.22
C LYS A 48 -18.19 -0.22 12.58
N ASP A 49 -18.33 0.39 13.75
CA ASP A 49 -19.62 0.85 14.27
C ASP A 49 -19.90 2.34 13.96
N LYS A 50 -19.01 3.03 13.25
CA LYS A 50 -19.18 4.46 12.93
C LYS A 50 -20.19 4.67 11.81
N LYS A 51 -21.13 5.60 12.00
CA LYS A 51 -22.05 6.02 10.94
C LYS A 51 -21.31 6.62 9.74
N ILE A 52 -21.70 6.20 8.54
CA ILE A 52 -21.26 6.78 7.27
C ILE A 52 -22.26 7.88 6.89
N ASN A 53 -21.73 9.09 6.68
CA ASN A 53 -22.53 10.26 6.29
C ASN A 53 -22.21 10.71 4.86
N ASN A 54 -21.10 10.25 4.30
CA ASN A 54 -20.56 10.72 3.02
C ASN A 54 -20.28 9.50 2.14
N HIS A 55 -20.49 9.66 0.83
CA HIS A 55 -20.16 8.63 -0.15
C HIS A 55 -18.78 8.89 -0.74
N TYR A 56 -17.92 7.87 -0.67
CA TYR A 56 -16.60 7.85 -1.29
C TYR A 56 -16.48 6.61 -2.16
N THR A 57 -15.68 6.69 -3.21
CA THR A 57 -15.33 5.51 -4.01
C THR A 57 -14.48 4.57 -3.16
N VAL A 58 -14.92 3.32 -3.06
CA VAL A 58 -14.24 2.23 -2.37
C VAL A 58 -14.01 1.11 -3.39
N ASP A 59 -12.78 0.64 -3.48
CA ASP A 59 -12.40 -0.56 -4.22
C ASP A 59 -11.96 -1.61 -3.18
N ILE A 60 -12.82 -2.59 -2.92
CA ILE A 60 -12.58 -3.63 -1.90
C ILE A 60 -11.48 -4.59 -2.37
N GLU A 61 -11.43 -4.90 -3.67
CA GLU A 61 -10.45 -5.83 -4.25
C GLU A 61 -9.03 -5.30 -4.09
N LYS A 62 -8.84 -4.00 -4.34
CA LYS A 62 -7.54 -3.33 -4.16
C LYS A 62 -7.31 -2.78 -2.75
N TRP A 63 -8.31 -2.85 -1.88
CA TRP A 63 -8.29 -2.26 -0.54
C TRP A 63 -7.99 -0.75 -0.56
N ILE A 64 -8.72 0.01 -1.37
CA ILE A 64 -8.51 1.46 -1.55
C ILE A 64 -9.81 2.22 -1.26
N CYS A 65 -9.70 3.36 -0.58
CA CYS A 65 -10.81 4.28 -0.38
C CYS A 65 -10.36 5.74 -0.60
N GLY A 66 -11.13 6.51 -1.36
CA GLY A 66 -10.83 7.92 -1.67
C GLY A 66 -11.05 8.92 -0.53
N CYS A 67 -11.24 8.46 0.72
CA CYS A 67 -11.55 9.35 1.84
C CYS A 67 -10.28 9.76 2.60
N LEU A 68 -10.29 10.97 3.17
CA LEU A 68 -9.15 11.48 3.93
C LEU A 68 -8.76 10.56 5.09
N GLY A 69 -9.75 9.97 5.77
CA GLY A 69 -9.52 9.04 6.88
C GLY A 69 -8.67 7.83 6.48
N PHE A 70 -8.80 7.32 5.25
CA PHE A 70 -7.98 6.24 4.73
C PHE A 70 -6.52 6.68 4.54
N LEU A 71 -6.32 7.87 3.95
CA LEU A 71 -4.99 8.43 3.65
C LEU A 71 -4.21 8.80 4.91
N THR A 72 -4.90 9.23 5.98
CA THR A 72 -4.24 9.67 7.22
C THR A 72 -4.05 8.54 8.23
N HIS A 73 -4.73 7.40 8.07
CA HIS A 73 -4.69 6.34 9.07
C HIS A 73 -3.46 5.44 8.89
N ARG A 74 -2.71 5.20 9.97
CA ARG A 74 -1.49 4.35 9.99
C ARG A 74 -1.67 2.95 9.40
N PHE A 75 -2.89 2.42 9.45
CA PHE A 75 -3.24 1.09 8.94
C PHE A 75 -4.02 1.11 7.63
N PHE A 76 -4.16 2.27 6.97
CA PHE A 76 -4.98 2.42 5.77
C PHE A 76 -6.41 1.87 5.97
N LEU A 77 -7.01 2.23 7.11
CA LEU A 77 -8.36 1.83 7.48
C LEU A 77 -9.27 3.06 7.48
N CYS A 78 -10.51 2.87 7.06
CA CYS A 78 -11.57 3.84 7.25
C CYS A 78 -12.91 3.13 7.43
N LYS A 79 -13.88 3.84 7.99
CA LYS A 79 -15.24 3.32 8.20
C LYS A 79 -15.90 2.83 6.90
N HIS A 80 -15.70 3.55 5.79
CA HIS A 80 -16.25 3.17 4.48
C HIS A 80 -15.75 1.80 4.04
N LEU A 81 -14.44 1.57 4.15
CA LEU A 81 -13.80 0.37 3.65
C LEU A 81 -14.09 -0.84 4.54
N ILE A 82 -14.06 -0.67 5.86
CA ILE A 82 -14.40 -1.73 6.81
C ILE A 82 -15.86 -2.17 6.64
N GLN A 83 -16.80 -1.23 6.57
CA GLN A 83 -18.22 -1.56 6.41
C GLN A 83 -18.55 -2.14 5.03
N ALA A 84 -17.93 -1.63 3.97
CA ALA A 84 -18.09 -2.17 2.62
C ALA A 84 -17.50 -3.59 2.49
N SER A 85 -16.37 -3.87 3.14
CA SER A 85 -15.71 -5.17 3.08
C SER A 85 -16.47 -6.31 3.76
N GLN A 86 -17.34 -5.98 4.73
CA GLN A 86 -18.10 -6.94 5.56
C GLN A 86 -17.23 -8.01 6.24
N PHE A 87 -15.90 -7.82 6.32
CA PHE A 87 -15.00 -8.79 6.93
C PHE A 87 -15.17 -8.86 8.45
N ILE A 88 -15.06 -10.07 8.98
CA ILE A 88 -15.11 -10.35 10.41
C ILE A 88 -13.69 -10.64 10.89
N ILE A 89 -13.19 -9.84 11.84
CA ILE A 89 -11.90 -10.13 12.49
C ILE A 89 -12.04 -11.38 13.36
N ASN A 90 -11.35 -12.44 12.97
CA ASN A 90 -11.18 -13.66 13.74
C ASN A 90 -9.69 -14.05 13.79
N LYS A 91 -9.38 -15.25 14.32
CA LYS A 91 -8.00 -15.73 14.41
C LYS A 91 -7.35 -15.92 13.02
N PHE A 92 -8.11 -16.45 12.07
CA PHE A 92 -7.68 -16.73 10.69
C PHE A 92 -7.45 -15.46 9.86
N PHE A 93 -8.16 -14.38 10.18
CA PHE A 93 -7.98 -13.08 9.52
C PHE A 93 -6.52 -12.60 9.58
N PHE A 94 -5.88 -12.71 10.75
CA PHE A 94 -4.49 -12.30 10.93
C PHE A 94 -3.46 -13.29 10.36
N GLU A 95 -3.89 -14.42 9.78
CA GLU A 95 -3.00 -15.31 9.02
C GLU A 95 -2.86 -14.83 7.57
N HIS A 96 -3.87 -14.11 7.06
CA HIS A 96 -3.92 -13.62 5.67
C HIS A 96 -3.58 -12.13 5.55
N ILE A 97 -3.72 -11.36 6.64
CA ILE A 97 -3.33 -9.94 6.65
C ILE A 97 -1.82 -9.81 6.78
N GLN A 98 -1.23 -9.26 5.73
CA GLN A 98 0.17 -8.84 5.70
C GLN A 98 0.23 -7.36 5.36
N ARG A 99 1.17 -6.62 5.96
CA ARG A 99 1.47 -5.28 5.45
C ARG A 99 2.18 -5.50 4.12
N GLN A 100 1.73 -4.86 3.05
CA GLN A 100 2.46 -4.93 1.79
C GLN A 100 3.90 -4.43 2.01
N GLU A 101 4.86 -5.27 1.66
CA GLU A 101 6.31 -5.00 1.80
C GLU A 101 6.91 -4.39 0.53
N ILE A 102 6.07 -4.08 -0.48
CA ILE A 102 6.52 -3.70 -1.81
C ILE A 102 6.66 -2.17 -1.89
N TYR A 103 7.92 -1.74 -1.96
CA TYR A 103 8.37 -0.41 -2.37
C TYR A 103 8.81 -0.50 -3.85
N PRO A 104 8.66 0.51 -4.74
CA PRO A 104 8.46 1.94 -4.48
C PRO A 104 7.00 2.41 -4.54
N PHE A 105 6.68 3.46 -3.78
CA PHE A 105 5.36 4.11 -3.77
C PHE A 105 5.05 4.89 -5.05
N ILE A 106 6.05 5.17 -5.88
CA ILE A 106 5.90 5.85 -7.15
C ILE A 106 6.87 5.20 -8.15
N PHE A 107 6.32 4.62 -9.20
CA PHE A 107 7.06 4.32 -10.42
C PHE A 107 6.70 5.39 -11.45
N LEU A 108 7.60 6.33 -11.70
CA LEU A 108 7.45 7.30 -12.78
C LEU A 108 7.97 6.64 -14.05
N PRO A 109 7.11 6.31 -15.04
CA PRO A 109 7.62 5.95 -16.35
C PRO A 109 8.35 7.17 -16.92
N LEU A 110 9.60 6.99 -17.33
CA LEU A 110 10.26 7.95 -18.21
C LEU A 110 9.42 8.00 -19.49
N GLN A 111 8.65 9.09 -19.68
CA GLN A 111 8.11 9.40 -20.98
C GLN A 111 9.31 9.60 -21.90
N SER A 112 9.61 8.62 -22.74
CA SER A 112 10.42 8.89 -23.91
C SER A 112 9.60 9.86 -24.75
N ALA A 113 9.96 11.14 -24.66
CA ALA A 113 9.57 12.13 -25.65
C ALA A 113 10.05 11.61 -27.01
N SER A 114 9.15 11.00 -27.75
CA SER A 114 9.29 10.80 -29.18
C SER A 114 8.09 11.44 -29.85
N VAL A 115 8.28 12.73 -30.10
CA VAL A 115 7.67 13.42 -31.22
C VAL A 115 7.90 12.56 -32.46
N GLN A 116 6.83 12.04 -33.06
CA GLN A 116 6.85 11.66 -34.47
C GLN A 116 5.64 12.28 -35.16
N GLN A 117 5.98 13.29 -35.97
CA GLN A 117 5.13 13.93 -36.95
C GLN A 117 4.74 12.95 -38.06
N ALA A 118 3.57 13.23 -38.63
CA ALA A 118 3.22 13.12 -40.05
C ALA A 118 3.37 11.76 -40.74
N GLN A 119 2.23 11.13 -41.03
CA GLN A 119 2.02 10.47 -42.32
C GLN A 119 0.67 10.90 -42.90
N SER A 120 0.75 11.86 -43.81
CA SER A 120 -0.22 12.08 -44.87
C SER A 120 -0.22 10.86 -45.79
N SER A 121 -1.35 10.16 -45.87
CA SER A 121 -1.68 9.33 -47.03
C SER A 121 -3.20 9.20 -47.15
N THR A 122 -3.86 10.33 -47.43
CA THR A 122 -5.19 10.35 -48.05
C THR A 122 -5.01 10.77 -49.50
N GLU A 123 -4.46 9.86 -50.31
CA GLU A 123 -4.64 9.90 -51.77
C GLU A 123 -5.60 8.76 -52.14
N ARG A 124 -6.89 9.10 -52.26
CA ARG A 124 -7.76 8.54 -53.32
C ARG A 124 -9.04 9.35 -53.48
N SER A 125 -9.23 9.86 -54.70
CA SER A 125 -10.48 10.38 -55.29
C SER A 125 -10.93 11.76 -54.76
N MET A 126 -11.04 12.83 -55.54
CA MET A 126 -11.72 12.96 -56.83
C MET A 126 -11.15 14.14 -57.63
N HIS A 127 -10.79 13.92 -58.90
CA HIS A 127 -10.83 14.97 -59.93
C HIS A 127 -11.76 14.47 -61.04
N SER A 128 -12.94 15.10 -61.10
CA SER A 128 -13.66 15.59 -62.28
C SER A 128 -13.68 14.74 -63.56
N ASN A 129 -14.82 14.10 -63.80
CA ASN A 129 -15.41 13.94 -65.14
C ASN A 129 -16.49 15.02 -65.31
N THR A 130 -16.17 16.06 -66.10
CA THR A 130 -16.98 16.82 -67.11
C THR A 130 -16.35 18.19 -67.29
#